data_AF-A0A7V1NAB8-F1
#
_entry.id   AF-A0A7V1NAB8-F1
#
_cell.length_a   1.000
_cell.length_b   1.000
_cell.length_c   1.000
_cell.angle_alpha   90.00
_cell.angle_beta   90.00
_cell.angle_gamma   90.00
#
_symmetry.space_group_name_H-M   'P 1'
#
loop_
_entity.id
_entity.type
_entity.pdbx_description
1 polymer ?
#
loop_
_entity_poly.entity_id
_entity_poly.type
_entity_poly.pdbx_seq_one_letter_code
_entity_poly.pdbx_strand_id
1 'polypeptide(L)'
;MGPMTTLLMPLPAEGFDPTETAVPWRRLRDAGIDVVFSTPDGRPGRCDPRTLERAGFWLTFWKLGRHFRTYSEYVESEIRRAIGPEGRFESGP
;
A
#
# COMPACT_ATOMS: atom_id res chain seq x y z
N MET A 1 22.92 9.30 -19.19
CA MET A 1 21.68 8.96 -18.46
C MET A 1 20.72 10.12 -18.56
N GLY A 2 19.46 9.90 -18.94
CA GLY A 2 18.42 10.93 -18.86
C GLY A 2 18.13 11.32 -17.41
N PRO A 3 17.48 12.47 -17.15
CA PRO A 3 17.15 12.88 -15.79
C PRO A 3 16.26 11.83 -15.11
N MET A 4 16.61 11.48 -13.87
CA MET A 4 15.80 10.64 -12.99
C MET A 4 14.56 11.42 -12.56
N THR A 5 13.38 11.07 -13.05
CA THR A 5 12.12 11.68 -12.60
C THR A 5 11.81 11.20 -11.19
N THR A 6 11.68 12.14 -10.24
CA THR A 6 11.31 11.85 -8.84
C THR A 6 9.91 12.38 -8.55
N LEU A 7 9.05 11.53 -7.99
CA LEU A 7 7.66 11.85 -7.62
C LEU A 7 7.50 11.81 -6.10
N LEU A 8 6.87 12.85 -5.54
CA LEU A 8 6.47 12.88 -4.13
C LEU A 8 5.05 12.33 -3.98
N MET A 9 4.88 11.30 -3.15
CA MET A 9 3.58 10.70 -2.83
C MET A 9 3.22 11.02 -1.35
N PRO A 10 2.34 12.00 -1.10
CA PRO A 10 1.89 12.32 0.25
C PRO A 10 0.98 11.22 0.78
N LEU A 11 1.22 10.81 2.03
CA LEU A 11 0.44 9.83 2.78
C LEU A 11 -0.03 10.45 4.09
N PRO A 12 -1.21 10.08 4.60
CA PRO A 12 -1.55 10.37 5.99
C PRO A 12 -0.60 9.60 6.92
N ALA A 13 -0.49 10.06 8.17
CA ALA A 13 0.33 9.39 9.17
C ALA A 13 -0.19 7.99 9.50
N GLU A 14 -1.50 7.77 9.39
CA GLU A 14 -2.16 6.50 9.70
C GLU A 14 -3.48 6.31 8.92
N GLY A 15 -3.94 5.06 8.86
CA GLY A 15 -5.30 4.72 8.42
C GLY A 15 -5.55 4.78 6.92
N PHE A 16 -4.50 4.63 6.10
CA PHE A 16 -4.63 4.55 4.65
C PHE A 16 -4.69 3.11 4.16
N ASP A 17 -5.42 2.90 3.06
CA ASP A 17 -5.47 1.63 2.37
C ASP A 17 -4.09 1.33 1.74
N PRO A 18 -3.45 0.19 2.10
CA PRO A 18 -2.16 -0.18 1.51
C PRO A 18 -2.22 -0.35 -0.02
N THR A 19 -3.36 -0.69 -0.62
CA THR A 19 -3.53 -0.84 -2.09
C THR A 19 -3.38 0.48 -2.84
N GLU A 20 -4.05 1.52 -2.34
CA GLU A 20 -4.08 2.85 -2.95
C GLU A 20 -2.69 3.51 -2.97
N THR A 21 -1.79 3.01 -2.13
CA THR A 21 -0.40 3.46 -2.08
C THR A 21 0.54 2.54 -2.88
N ALA A 22 0.48 1.23 -2.65
CA ALA A 22 1.48 0.31 -3.18
C ALA A 22 1.30 0.00 -4.67
N VAL A 23 0.06 -0.08 -5.17
CA VAL A 23 -0.20 -0.37 -6.58
C VAL A 23 0.29 0.76 -7.48
N PRO A 24 -0.04 2.05 -7.22
CA PRO A 24 0.54 3.15 -7.99
C PRO A 24 2.06 3.23 -7.85
N TRP A 25 2.60 3.06 -6.63
CA TRP A 25 4.05 3.05 -6.40
C TRP A 25 4.74 2.01 -7.29
N ARG A 26 4.24 0.77 -7.33
CA ARG A 26 4.83 -0.29 -8.16
C ARG A 26 4.85 0.08 -9.64
N ARG A 27 3.72 0.58 -10.17
CA ARG A 27 3.63 0.99 -11.58
C ARG A 27 4.57 2.14 -11.92
N LEU A 28 4.76 3.08 -11.01
CA LEU A 28 5.71 4.18 -11.18
C LEU A 28 7.16 3.69 -11.17
N ARG A 29 7.51 2.78 -10.24
CA ARG A 29 8.85 2.15 -10.21
C ARG A 29 9.14 1.36 -11.48
N ASP A 30 8.17 0.58 -11.97
CA ASP A 30 8.28 -0.19 -13.21
C ASP A 30 8.48 0.73 -14.44
N ALA A 31 7.97 1.97 -14.37
CA ALA A 31 8.19 3.01 -15.38
C ALA A 31 9.51 3.79 -15.22
N GLY A 32 10.36 3.42 -14.26
CA GLY A 32 11.65 4.10 -13.99
C GLY A 32 11.53 5.41 -13.22
N ILE A 33 10.39 5.70 -12.61
CA ILE A 33 10.17 6.88 -11.77
C ILE A 33 10.61 6.55 -10.34
N ASP A 34 11.45 7.40 -9.76
CA ASP A 34 11.78 7.32 -8.34
C ASP A 34 10.61 7.90 -7.53
N VAL A 35 10.22 7.23 -6.45
CA VAL A 35 9.06 7.65 -5.64
C VAL A 35 9.51 7.84 -4.21
N VAL A 36 9.24 9.03 -3.67
CA VAL A 36 9.53 9.41 -2.29
C VAL A 36 8.19 9.67 -1.59
N PHE A 37 8.06 9.20 -0.36
CA PHE A 37 6.86 9.39 0.44
C PHE A 37 7.02 10.56 1.41
N SER A 38 5.94 11.29 1.68
CA SER A 38 5.86 12.25 2.78
C SER A 38 4.66 11.99 3.67
N THR A 39 4.82 12.29 4.95
CA THR A 39 3.74 12.25 5.96
C THR A 39 3.76 13.56 6.75
N PRO A 40 2.64 13.92 7.42
CA PRO A 40 2.56 15.18 8.17
C PRO A 40 3.64 15.36 9.25
N ASP A 41 4.11 14.27 9.84
CA ASP A 41 5.13 14.27 10.90
C ASP A 41 6.53 13.83 10.41
N GLY A 42 6.69 13.59 9.10
CA GLY A 42 7.93 13.12 8.50
C GLY A 42 8.32 11.69 8.91
N ARG A 43 7.46 10.98 9.64
CA ARG A 43 7.68 9.58 10.03
C ARG A 43 7.05 8.62 9.04
N PRO A 44 7.49 7.37 8.98
CA PRO A 44 6.83 6.33 8.19
C PRO A 44 5.33 6.25 8.49
N GLY A 45 4.51 6.25 7.44
CA GLY A 45 3.05 6.12 7.56
C GLY A 45 2.63 4.70 7.95
N ARG A 46 1.54 4.58 8.72
CA ARG A 46 0.97 3.31 9.17
C ARG A 46 -0.30 2.96 8.40
N CYS A 47 -0.25 1.94 7.54
CA CYS A 47 -1.43 1.53 6.77
C CYS A 47 -2.44 0.76 7.63
N ASP A 48 -3.67 0.59 7.13
CA ASP A 48 -4.66 -0.24 7.79
C ASP A 48 -4.15 -1.68 7.99
N PRO A 49 -4.35 -2.29 9.19
CA PRO A 49 -3.98 -3.67 9.43
C PRO A 49 -4.84 -4.63 8.60
N ARG A 50 -4.23 -5.75 8.18
CA ARG A 50 -4.88 -6.86 7.45
C ARG A 50 -6.13 -7.43 8.15
N THR A 51 -6.25 -7.22 9.45
CA THR A 51 -7.44 -7.59 10.23
C THR A 51 -8.68 -6.80 9.79
N LEU A 52 -8.55 -5.53 9.39
CA LEU A 52 -9.65 -4.71 8.87
C LEU A 52 -10.10 -5.19 7.49
N GLU A 53 -9.19 -5.54 6.58
CA GLU A 53 -9.53 -6.17 5.29
C GLU A 53 -10.33 -7.47 5.50
N ARG A 54 -9.89 -8.32 6.44
CA ARG A 54 -10.57 -9.59 6.76
C ARG A 54 -11.93 -9.35 7.41
N ALA A 55 -12.03 -8.43 8.37
CA ALA A 55 -13.29 -8.11 9.04
C ALA A 55 -14.29 -7.49 8.06
N GLY A 56 -13.85 -6.53 7.24
CA GLY A 56 -14.65 -5.93 6.17
C GLY A 56 -15.16 -6.99 5.19
N PHE A 57 -14.31 -7.91 4.75
CA PHE A 57 -14.73 -9.05 3.93
C PHE A 57 -15.79 -9.90 4.64
N TRP A 58 -15.52 -10.38 5.85
CA TRP A 58 -16.46 -11.27 6.57
C TRP A 58 -17.80 -10.60 6.90
N LEU A 59 -17.82 -9.30 7.20
CA LEU A 59 -19.03 -8.54 7.53
C LEU A 59 -19.86 -8.11 6.31
N THR A 60 -19.27 -8.14 5.12
CA THR A 60 -19.94 -7.60 3.93
C THR A 60 -20.01 -8.56 2.77
N PHE A 61 -19.38 -9.74 2.85
CA PHE A 61 -19.28 -10.71 1.76
C PHE A 61 -20.64 -11.07 1.14
N TRP A 62 -21.70 -11.21 1.95
CA TRP A 62 -23.04 -11.51 1.45
C TRP A 62 -23.71 -10.36 0.67
N LYS A 63 -23.25 -9.12 0.85
CA LYS A 63 -23.84 -7.91 0.24
C LYS A 63 -22.93 -7.28 -0.83
N LEU A 64 -21.63 -7.29 -0.62
CA LEU A 64 -20.60 -6.67 -1.47
C LEU A 64 -19.75 -7.73 -2.20
N GLY A 65 -20.01 -9.03 -2.02
CA GLY A 65 -19.27 -10.10 -2.68
C GLY A 65 -17.79 -10.10 -2.31
N ARG A 66 -16.91 -10.01 -3.31
CA ARG A 66 -15.44 -10.02 -3.13
C ARG A 66 -14.85 -8.61 -3.07
N HIS A 67 -15.61 -7.58 -2.67
CA HIS A 67 -15.13 -6.20 -2.69
C HIS A 67 -13.88 -5.95 -1.83
N PHE A 68 -13.72 -6.67 -0.72
CA PHE A 68 -12.50 -6.68 0.11
C PHE A 68 -11.51 -7.81 -0.28
N ARG A 69 -11.80 -8.51 -1.37
CA ARG A 69 -11.00 -9.62 -1.92
C ARG A 69 -10.92 -9.50 -3.44
N THR A 70 -10.66 -8.27 -3.88
CA THR A 70 -10.55 -7.88 -5.30
C THR A 70 -9.33 -8.54 -5.95
N TYR A 71 -8.34 -8.93 -5.14
CA TYR A 71 -7.13 -9.63 -5.57
C TYR A 71 -7.08 -11.08 -5.06
N SER A 72 -6.40 -11.95 -5.79
CA SER A 72 -6.20 -13.37 -5.44
C SER A 72 -5.27 -13.56 -4.24
N GLU A 73 -4.46 -12.54 -3.94
CA GLU A 73 -3.51 -12.48 -2.84
C GLU A 73 -3.89 -11.33 -1.89
N TYR A 74 -3.56 -11.47 -0.60
CA TYR A 74 -3.70 -10.36 0.34
C TYR A 74 -2.69 -9.27 -0.03
N VAL A 75 -3.11 -8.02 0.02
CA VAL A 75 -2.33 -6.87 -0.45
C VAL A 75 -1.04 -6.75 0.34
N GLU A 76 -1.09 -6.94 1.66
CA GLU A 76 0.13 -7.01 2.49
C GLU A 76 1.11 -8.07 1.97
N SER A 77 0.63 -9.25 1.56
CA SER A 77 1.48 -10.33 1.05
C SER A 77 2.10 -9.97 -0.31
N GLU A 78 1.32 -9.36 -1.20
CA GLU A 78 1.82 -8.83 -2.47
C GLU A 78 2.88 -7.73 -2.25
N ILE A 79 2.62 -6.79 -1.33
CA ILE A 79 3.53 -5.70 -0.99
C ILE A 79 4.84 -6.26 -0.42
N ARG A 80 4.77 -7.12 0.59
CA ARG A 80 5.96 -7.74 1.20
C ARG A 80 6.79 -8.51 0.17
N ARG A 81 6.15 -9.20 -0.77
CA ARG A 81 6.85 -9.85 -1.89
C ARG A 81 7.49 -8.83 -2.83
N ALA A 82 6.79 -7.73 -3.14
CA ALA A 82 7.25 -6.73 -4.09
C ALA A 82 8.39 -5.84 -3.57
N ILE A 83 8.41 -5.52 -2.27
CA ILE A 83 9.46 -4.71 -1.63
C ILE A 83 10.71 -5.53 -1.25
N GLY A 84 10.60 -6.86 -1.19
CA GLY A 84 11.71 -7.76 -0.85
C GLY A 84 12.12 -7.71 0.64
N PRO A 85 13.15 -8.48 1.03
CA PRO A 85 13.57 -8.62 2.43
C PRO A 85 14.15 -7.33 3.05
N GLU A 86 14.65 -6.42 2.20
CA GLU A 86 15.22 -5.11 2.60
C GLU A 86 14.14 -4.01 2.65
N GLY A 87 12.91 -4.30 2.21
CA GLY A 87 11.82 -3.33 2.11
C GLY A 87 11.19 -3.01 3.47
N ARG A 88 10.87 -1.74 3.70
CA ARG A 88 10.25 -1.26 4.95
C ARG A 88 8.73 -1.21 4.80
N PHE A 89 8.02 -2.00 5.60
CA PHE A 89 6.54 -2.01 5.69
C PHE A 89 6.11 -2.02 7.15
N GLU A 90 5.29 -1.05 7.56
CA GLU A 90 4.75 -0.92 8.93
C GLU A 90 3.22 -0.92 8.88
N SER A 91 2.60 -1.91 9.51
CA SER A 91 1.16 -1.95 9.72
C SER A 91 0.77 -1.05 10.88
N GLY A 92 -0.39 -0.41 10.78
CA GLY A 92 -1.03 0.30 11.87
C GLY A 92 -1.52 -0.62 13.00
N PRO A 93 -1.87 -0.03 14.16
CA PRO A 93 -2.41 -0.74 15.32
C PRO A 93 -3.73 -1.46 15.01
#